data_AF-A0A447PTT7-F1
#
_entry.id   AF-A0A447PTT7-F1
#
_cell.length_a   1.000
_cell.length_b   1.000
_cell.length_c   1.000
_cell.angle_alpha   90.00
_cell.angle_beta   90.00
_cell.angle_gamma   90.00
#
_symmetry.space_group_name_H-M   'P 1'
#
loop_
_entity.id
_entity.type
_entity.pdbx_description
1 polymer ?
#
loop_
_entity_poly.entity_id
_entity_poly.type
_entity_poly.pdbx_seq_one_letter_code
_entity_poly.pdbx_strand_id
1 'polypeptide(L)'
;MQKGAKDVLSRGPDELIVVIDDQFEQALPQQTASALAAAAQKSGFDLLICGDGSSDLYAQQVGLLVGEALNIPAINGVSKILSLTDSTLTVEREPGR
;
A
#
# COMPACT_ATOMS: atom_id res chain seq x y z
N MET A 1 -2.40 -8.11 22.11
CA MET A 1 -2.68 -7.59 20.75
C MET A 1 -3.23 -6.18 20.89
N GLN A 2 -2.58 -5.20 20.27
CA GLN A 2 -3.07 -3.82 20.22
C GLN A 2 -4.45 -3.78 19.55
N LYS A 3 -5.33 -2.87 20.00
CA LYS A 3 -6.73 -2.79 19.55
C LYS A 3 -6.87 -2.76 18.03
N GLY A 4 -6.01 -2.01 17.34
CA GLY A 4 -6.02 -1.91 15.87
C GLY A 4 -5.80 -3.22 15.13
N ALA A 5 -4.99 -4.15 15.68
CA ALA A 5 -4.72 -5.43 15.02
C ALA A 5 -5.97 -6.32 14.94
N LYS A 6 -6.77 -6.33 16.01
CA LYS A 6 -8.03 -7.09 16.05
C LYS A 6 -9.07 -6.48 15.11
N ASP A 7 -9.17 -5.16 15.10
CA ASP A 7 -10.12 -4.44 14.26
C ASP A 7 -9.84 -4.68 12.77
N VAL A 8 -8.57 -4.72 12.35
CA VAL A 8 -8.20 -5.02 10.95
C VAL A 8 -8.52 -6.46 10.58
N LEU A 9 -8.04 -7.44 11.36
CA LEU A 9 -8.23 -8.87 11.06
C LEU A 9 -9.72 -9.27 11.03
N SER A 10 -10.57 -8.63 11.84
CA SER A 10 -12.01 -8.88 11.83
C SER A 10 -12.73 -8.50 10.52
N ARG A 11 -12.09 -7.74 9.63
CA ARG A 11 -12.69 -7.25 8.38
C ARG A 11 -12.43 -8.14 7.17
N GLY A 12 -11.72 -9.26 7.34
CA GLY A 12 -11.50 -10.25 6.29
C GLY A 12 -10.06 -10.52 5.84
N PRO A 13 -9.01 -9.73 6.14
CA PRO A 13 -7.64 -10.13 5.83
C PRO A 13 -7.24 -11.43 6.55
N ASP A 14 -6.55 -12.32 5.84
CA ASP A 14 -6.07 -13.60 6.40
C ASP A 14 -4.89 -13.40 7.37
N GLU A 15 -4.04 -12.42 7.12
CA GLU A 15 -2.83 -12.14 7.89
C GLU A 15 -2.64 -10.63 8.13
N LEU A 16 -1.92 -10.29 9.20
CA LEU A 16 -1.50 -8.93 9.52
C LEU A 16 0.00 -8.90 9.83
N ILE A 17 0.74 -8.11 9.05
CA ILE A 17 2.14 -7.78 9.31
C ILE A 17 2.21 -6.37 9.87
N VAL A 18 2.88 -6.21 11.02
CA VAL A 18 3.08 -4.90 11.65
C VAL A 18 4.57 -4.58 11.63
N VAL A 19 4.94 -3.46 11.00
CA VAL A 19 6.32 -2.95 10.96
C VAL A 19 6.41 -1.82 11.99
N ILE A 20 7.29 -1.97 12.98
CA ILE A 20 7.47 -1.02 14.08
C ILE A 20 8.93 -0.64 14.18
N ASP A 21 9.20 0.65 14.16
CA ASP A 21 10.50 1.25 14.43
C ASP A 21 10.24 2.67 14.96
N ASP A 22 10.99 3.11 15.97
CA ASP A 22 10.85 4.45 16.55
C ASP A 22 11.14 5.54 15.51
N GLN A 23 11.92 5.22 14.47
CA GLN A 23 12.20 6.13 13.35
C GLN A 23 10.97 6.46 12.49
N PHE A 24 9.85 5.74 12.65
CA PHE A 24 8.64 5.98 11.88
C PHE A 24 7.74 7.08 12.42
N GLU A 25 7.99 7.60 13.62
CA GLU A 25 7.13 8.63 14.24
C GLU A 25 6.97 9.89 13.37
N GLN A 26 7.99 10.24 12.59
CA GLN A 26 7.98 11.36 11.65
C GLN A 26 8.38 10.95 10.23
N ALA A 27 8.14 9.68 9.86
CA ALA A 27 8.53 9.17 8.56
C ALA A 27 7.81 9.93 7.43
N LEU A 28 8.60 10.44 6.51
CA LEU A 28 8.12 11.01 5.25
C LEU A 28 7.80 9.90 4.24
N PRO A 29 7.06 10.19 3.16
CA PRO A 29 6.59 9.18 2.21
C PRO A 29 7.67 8.21 1.70
N GLN A 30 8.90 8.69 1.46
CA GLN A 30 10.02 7.85 1.03
C GLN A 30 10.46 6.82 2.07
N GLN A 31 10.51 7.21 3.35
CA GLN A 31 10.90 6.31 4.45
C GLN A 31 9.82 5.25 4.67
N THR A 32 8.54 5.68 4.67
CA THR A 32 7.39 4.78 4.76
C THR A 32 7.35 3.80 3.59
N ALA A 33 7.58 4.27 2.36
CA ALA A 33 7.62 3.42 1.17
C ALA A 33 8.74 2.38 1.26
N SER A 34 9.93 2.77 1.72
CA SER A 34 11.07 1.85 1.87
C SER A 34 10.77 0.73 2.89
N ALA A 35 10.12 1.08 4.01
CA ALA A 35 9.72 0.11 5.02
C ALA A 35 8.64 -0.87 4.49
N LEU A 36 7.63 -0.36 3.78
CA LEU A 36 6.59 -1.18 3.17
C LEU A 36 7.12 -2.07 2.06
N ALA A 37 8.01 -1.58 1.20
CA ALA A 37 8.67 -2.37 0.16
C ALA A 37 9.48 -3.52 0.75
N ALA A 38 10.21 -3.29 1.84
CA ALA A 38 10.94 -4.34 2.53
C ALA A 38 10.02 -5.40 3.17
N ALA A 39 8.87 -4.99 3.71
CA ALA A 39 7.88 -5.91 4.26
C ALA A 39 7.20 -6.75 3.17
N ALA A 40 6.77 -6.10 2.07
CA ALA A 40 6.12 -6.76 0.94
C ALA A 40 7.04 -7.79 0.26
N GLN A 41 8.34 -7.49 0.11
CA GLN A 41 9.31 -8.47 -0.40
C GLN A 41 9.46 -9.70 0.49
N LYS A 42 9.35 -9.53 1.81
CA LYS A 42 9.44 -10.65 2.77
C LYS A 42 8.19 -11.52 2.78
N SER A 43 7.01 -10.94 2.59
CA SER A 43 5.75 -11.68 2.53
C SER A 43 5.52 -12.35 1.17
N GLY A 44 6.05 -11.76 0.10
CA GLY A 44 5.63 -12.07 -1.27
C GLY A 44 4.27 -11.45 -1.59
N PHE A 45 4.04 -11.14 -2.86
CA PHE A 45 2.76 -10.64 -3.37
C PHE A 45 2.73 -10.70 -4.91
N ASP A 46 1.53 -10.79 -5.48
CA ASP A 46 1.28 -10.60 -6.92
C ASP A 46 0.66 -9.23 -7.24
N LEU A 47 -0.07 -8.66 -6.26
CA LEU A 47 -0.73 -7.36 -6.36
C LEU A 47 -0.62 -6.62 -5.03
N LEU A 48 -0.21 -5.36 -5.08
CA LEU A 48 -0.20 -4.44 -3.94
C LEU A 48 -1.30 -3.41 -4.11
N ILE A 49 -2.22 -3.30 -3.14
CA ILE A 49 -3.27 -2.29 -3.12
C ILE A 49 -2.94 -1.29 -2.01
N CYS A 50 -2.87 -0.01 -2.37
CA CYS A 50 -2.68 1.10 -1.44
C CYS A 50 -3.94 1.98 -1.41
N GLY A 51 -4.17 2.64 -0.27
CA GLY A 51 -5.10 3.78 -0.25
C GLY A 51 -4.53 4.97 -1.03
N ASP A 52 -5.42 5.85 -1.49
CA ASP A 52 -5.05 7.00 -2.35
C ASP A 52 -4.21 8.04 -1.60
N GLY A 53 -4.48 8.23 -0.31
CA GLY A 53 -3.72 9.10 0.58
C GLY A 53 -4.05 8.81 2.03
N SER A 54 -3.12 9.13 2.93
CA SER A 54 -3.35 9.03 4.36
C SER A 54 -4.14 10.24 4.87
N SER A 55 -4.99 10.06 5.87
CA SER A 55 -5.84 11.15 6.40
C SER A 55 -5.07 12.24 7.17
N ASP A 56 -3.79 12.04 7.43
CA ASP A 56 -2.91 12.98 8.12
C ASP A 56 -2.20 13.92 7.13
N LEU A 57 -1.16 13.44 6.44
CA LEU A 57 -0.33 14.23 5.53
C LEU A 57 -0.93 14.31 4.12
N TYR A 58 -1.76 13.33 3.73
CA TYR A 58 -2.39 13.22 2.41
C TYR A 58 -1.41 13.45 1.24
N ALA A 59 -0.17 12.96 1.38
CA ALA A 59 0.89 13.19 0.40
C ALA A 59 0.64 12.47 -0.95
N GLN A 60 -0.19 11.42 -0.96
CA GLN A 60 -0.53 10.60 -2.15
C GLN A 60 0.68 9.98 -2.87
N GLN A 61 1.83 9.87 -2.20
CA GLN A 61 3.10 9.45 -2.81
C GLN A 61 3.50 8.02 -2.47
N VAL A 62 3.08 7.50 -1.30
CA VAL A 62 3.64 6.25 -0.75
C VAL A 62 3.48 5.08 -1.71
N GLY A 63 2.29 4.85 -2.27
CA GLY A 63 2.07 3.71 -3.19
C GLY A 63 2.94 3.76 -4.46
N LEU A 64 3.12 4.96 -5.04
CA LEU A 64 3.99 5.14 -6.21
C LEU A 64 5.47 4.90 -5.86
N LEU A 65 5.91 5.40 -4.71
CA LEU A 65 7.28 5.22 -4.23
C LEU A 65 7.58 3.77 -3.84
N VAL A 66 6.59 3.01 -3.35
CA VAL A 66 6.71 1.57 -3.13
C VAL A 66 6.89 0.85 -4.47
N GLY A 67 6.10 1.21 -5.49
CA GLY A 67 6.24 0.67 -6.83
C GLY A 67 7.64 0.89 -7.42
N GLU A 68 8.14 2.12 -7.30
CA GLU A 68 9.51 2.48 -7.71
C GLU A 68 10.56 1.66 -6.95
N ALA A 69 10.47 1.58 -5.63
CA ALA A 69 11.43 0.85 -4.79
C ALA A 69 11.46 -0.66 -5.10
N LEU A 70 10.34 -1.22 -5.55
CA LEU A 70 10.20 -2.63 -5.94
C LEU A 70 10.45 -2.88 -7.43
N ASN A 71 10.66 -1.82 -8.22
CA ASN A 71 10.77 -1.87 -9.67
C ASN A 71 9.58 -2.59 -10.33
N ILE A 72 8.36 -2.22 -9.92
CA ILE A 72 7.10 -2.75 -10.47
C ILE A 72 6.20 -1.61 -10.98
N PRO A 73 5.28 -1.88 -11.94
CA PRO A 73 4.29 -0.89 -12.35
C PRO A 73 3.42 -0.44 -11.17
N ALA A 74 3.28 0.87 -10.99
CA ALA A 74 2.38 1.47 -10.01
C ALA A 74 1.58 2.60 -10.64
N ILE A 75 0.30 2.67 -10.30
CA ILE A 75 -0.65 3.66 -10.82
C ILE A 75 -1.51 4.18 -9.67
N ASN A 76 -1.73 5.49 -9.63
CA ASN A 76 -2.58 6.17 -8.64
C ASN A 76 -3.90 6.65 -9.27
N GLY A 77 -4.84 7.12 -8.42
CA GLY A 77 -6.12 7.65 -8.88
C GLY A 77 -7.02 6.60 -9.53
N VAL A 78 -6.95 5.35 -9.06
CA VAL A 78 -7.80 4.26 -9.55
C VAL A 78 -9.21 4.41 -8.99
N SER A 79 -10.19 4.64 -9.85
CA SER A 79 -11.60 4.74 -9.48
C SER A 79 -12.27 3.37 -9.43
N LYS A 80 -11.81 2.42 -10.25
CA LYS A 80 -12.45 1.13 -10.42
C LYS A 80 -11.50 0.05 -10.92
N ILE A 81 -11.63 -1.16 -10.39
CA ILE A 81 -11.06 -2.37 -10.98
C ILE A 81 -12.05 -2.91 -12.01
N LEU A 82 -11.62 -3.05 -13.26
CA LEU A 82 -12.47 -3.50 -14.38
C LEU A 82 -12.36 -5.01 -14.59
N SER A 83 -11.14 -5.56 -14.52
CA SER A 83 -10.89 -6.99 -14.65
C SER A 83 -9.55 -7.37 -14.04
N LEU A 84 -9.45 -8.63 -13.62
CA LEU A 84 -8.23 -9.27 -13.16
C LEU A 84 -8.13 -10.65 -13.82
N THR A 85 -7.00 -10.91 -14.46
CA THR A 85 -6.58 -12.24 -14.91
C THR A 85 -5.34 -12.66 -14.14
N ASP A 86 -4.84 -13.87 -14.37
CA ASP A 86 -3.63 -14.39 -13.73
C ASP A 86 -2.38 -13.50 -13.93
N SER A 87 -2.36 -12.68 -14.98
CA SER A 87 -1.19 -11.86 -15.34
C SER A 87 -1.49 -10.37 -15.53
N THR A 88 -2.76 -9.97 -15.51
CA THR A 88 -3.14 -8.62 -15.94
C THR A 88 -4.26 -8.06 -15.07
N LEU A 89 -4.00 -6.89 -14.49
CA LEU A 89 -5.00 -6.04 -13.85
C LEU A 89 -5.38 -4.89 -14.79
N THR A 90 -6.67 -4.73 -15.07
CA THR A 90 -7.20 -3.58 -15.83
C THR A 90 -7.98 -2.69 -14.89
N VAL A 91 -7.64 -1.41 -14.87
CA VAL A 91 -8.25 -0.41 -13.99
C VAL A 91 -8.76 0.78 -14.79
N GLU A 92 -9.76 1.45 -14.24
CA GLU A 92 -10.15 2.80 -14.64
C GLU A 92 -9.40 3.81 -13.75
N ARG A 93 -8.85 4.85 -14.38
CA ARG A 93 -8.15 5.94 -13.71
C ARG A 93 -8.87 7.25 -13.96
N GLU A 94 -9.19 7.96 -12.88
CA GLU A 94 -9.77 9.31 -12.90
C GLU A 94 -8.76 10.32 -12.30
N PRO A 95 -7.84 10.88 -13.10
CA PRO A 95 -6.93 11.90 -12.60
C PRO A 95 -7.68 13.23 -12.38
N GLY A 96 -7.70 13.75 -11.15
CA GLY A 96 -8.20 15.10 -10.84
C GLY A 96 -9.34 15.22 -9.83
N ARG A 97 -9.45 14.30 -8.86
CA ARG A 97 -10.10 14.60 -7.58
C ARG A 97 -9.04 14.88 -6.50
#